data_AF-A0A5J6PS87-F1
#
_entry.id   AF-A0A5J6PS87-F1
#
_cell.length_a   1.000
_cell.length_b   1.000
_cell.length_c   1.000
_cell.angle_alpha   90.00
_cell.angle_beta   90.00
_cell.angle_gamma   90.00
#
_symmetry.space_group_name_H-M   'P 1'
#
loop_
_entity.id
_entity.type
_entity.pdbx_description
1 polymer ?
#
loop_
_entity_poly.entity_id
_entity_poly.type
_entity_poly.pdbx_seq_one_letter_code
_entity_poly.pdbx_strand_id
1 'polypeptide(L)'
;MSNENQDRQAPVQGLFITGAFDRMIVKERKNDDGSYTKTHYVGMIVRTETTTNLYQVRTKTPEKYASLKQNQIVTLWVFPRAFKDNVYYSDES
;
A
#
# COMPACT_ATOMS: atom_id res chain seq x y z
N MET A 1 -31.39 32.05 -10.19
CA MET A 1 -31.31 30.81 -9.40
C MET A 1 -30.50 29.81 -10.22
N SER A 2 -29.20 29.76 -9.99
CA SER A 2 -28.26 28.87 -10.68
C SER A 2 -28.03 27.63 -9.81
N ASN A 3 -28.28 26.45 -10.38
CA ASN A 3 -28.17 25.13 -9.75
C ASN A 3 -26.77 24.91 -9.14
N GLU A 4 -26.69 24.89 -7.82
CA GLU A 4 -25.56 24.35 -7.05
C GLU A 4 -25.70 22.84 -6.92
N ASN A 5 -25.48 22.10 -8.00
CA ASN A 5 -25.10 20.69 -7.90
C ASN A 5 -23.63 20.58 -8.25
N GLN A 6 -22.78 21.07 -7.33
CA GLN A 6 -21.40 20.64 -7.29
C GLN A 6 -21.42 19.15 -6.99
N ASP A 7 -20.95 18.33 -7.93
CA ASP A 7 -20.64 16.92 -7.73
C ASP A 7 -19.82 16.77 -6.44
N ARG A 8 -20.49 16.39 -5.35
CA ARG A 8 -19.83 15.97 -4.12
C ARG A 8 -19.18 14.63 -4.43
N GLN A 9 -18.00 14.68 -5.02
CA GLN A 9 -17.14 13.52 -5.15
C GLN A 9 -17.00 12.94 -3.73
N ALA A 10 -17.57 11.76 -3.51
CA ALA A 10 -17.52 11.12 -2.20
C ALA A 10 -16.04 11.09 -1.75
N PRO A 11 -15.73 11.44 -0.50
CA PRO A 11 -14.35 11.51 -0.05
C PRO A 11 -13.66 10.19 -0.37
N VAL A 12 -12.54 10.25 -1.09
CA VAL A 12 -11.80 9.08 -1.52
C VAL A 12 -11.42 8.30 -0.26
N GLN A 13 -12.07 7.15 -0.05
CA GLN A 13 -11.85 6.34 1.12
C GLN A 13 -10.42 5.82 1.11
N GLY A 14 -9.69 6.05 2.19
CA GLY A 14 -8.35 5.55 2.41
C GLY A 14 -7.86 5.91 3.80
N LEU A 15 -6.78 5.27 4.22
CA LEU A 15 -6.14 5.52 5.51
C LEU A 15 -4.66 5.82 5.30
N PHE A 16 -4.02 6.45 6.28
CA PHE A 16 -2.59 6.66 6.24
C PHE A 16 -1.88 5.64 7.11
N ILE A 17 -0.80 5.06 6.61
CA ILE A 17 0.14 4.26 7.40
C ILE A 17 1.43 5.04 7.53
N THR A 18 1.84 5.30 8.77
CA THR A 18 3.14 5.88 9.08
C THR A 18 4.02 4.80 9.71
N GLY A 19 5.22 4.63 9.19
CA GLY A 19 6.16 3.61 9.66
C GLY A 19 7.56 3.82 9.09
N ALA A 20 8.49 3.00 9.55
CA ALA A 20 9.85 2.98 9.02
C ALA A 20 9.89 2.14 7.74
N PHE A 21 10.42 2.68 6.65
CA PHE A 21 10.70 1.91 5.44
C PHE A 21 11.74 0.82 5.75
N ASP A 22 11.44 -0.44 5.42
CA ASP A 22 12.39 -1.55 5.53
C ASP A 22 13.07 -1.83 4.19
N ARG A 23 12.29 -2.27 3.20
CA ARG A 23 12.77 -2.61 1.86
C ARG A 23 11.62 -2.70 0.84
N MET A 24 11.97 -2.71 -0.44
CA MET A 24 11.06 -3.21 -1.49
C MET A 24 11.02 -4.73 -1.46
N ILE A 25 9.81 -5.30 -1.54
CA ILE A 25 9.57 -6.75 -1.51
C ILE A 25 8.94 -7.15 -2.85
N VAL A 26 9.46 -8.22 -3.46
CA VAL A 26 8.92 -8.79 -4.70
C VAL A 26 8.41 -10.19 -4.41
N LYS A 27 7.15 -10.47 -4.77
CA LYS A 27 6.58 -11.82 -4.73
C LYS A 27 6.34 -12.30 -6.15
N GLU A 28 6.89 -13.45 -6.48
CA GLU A 28 6.68 -14.11 -7.76
C GLU A 28 5.67 -15.25 -7.58
N ARG A 29 4.69 -15.32 -8.48
CA ARG A 29 3.73 -16.42 -8.55
C ARG A 29 3.76 -17.02 -9.94
N LYS A 30 3.98 -18.33 -10.02
CA LYS A 30 3.82 -19.09 -11.27
C LYS A 30 2.33 -19.24 -11.59
N ASN A 31 1.97 -18.98 -12.83
CA ASN A 31 0.64 -19.13 -13.38
C ASN A 31 0.50 -20.53 -14.03
N ASP A 32 -0.75 -20.95 -14.27
CA ASP A 32 -1.05 -22.29 -14.83
C ASP A 32 -0.51 -22.47 -16.26
N ASP A 33 -0.37 -21.36 -17.01
CA ASP A 33 0.22 -21.31 -18.35
C ASP A 33 1.77 -21.35 -18.35
N GLY A 34 2.40 -21.45 -17.16
CA GLY A 34 3.84 -21.46 -16.99
C GLY A 34 4.50 -20.08 -16.93
N SER A 35 3.75 -18.99 -17.14
CA SER A 35 4.23 -17.61 -16.96
C SER A 35 4.38 -17.24 -15.47
N TYR A 36 5.03 -16.11 -15.18
CA TYR A 36 5.23 -15.62 -13.82
C TYR A 36 4.65 -14.21 -13.64
N THR A 37 3.88 -14.03 -12.57
CA THR A 37 3.41 -12.73 -12.12
C THR A 37 4.33 -12.20 -11.03
N LYS A 38 4.93 -11.02 -11.22
CA LYS A 38 5.68 -10.30 -10.18
C LYS A 38 4.80 -9.23 -9.54
N THR A 39 4.67 -9.27 -8.21
CA THR A 39 3.98 -8.24 -7.44
C THR A 39 4.95 -7.54 -6.52
N HIS A 40 4.95 -6.21 -6.57
CA HIS A 40 5.83 -5.36 -5.78
C HIS A 40 5.10 -4.82 -4.55
N TYR A 41 5.83 -4.72 -3.44
CA TYR A 41 5.33 -4.18 -2.18
C TYR A 41 6.38 -3.26 -1.56
N VAL A 42 5.92 -2.18 -0.96
CA VAL A 42 6.68 -1.36 -0.01
C VAL A 42 6.59 -2.02 1.35
N GLY A 43 7.72 -2.51 1.88
CA GLY A 43 7.81 -3.06 3.22
C GLY A 43 7.97 -1.95 4.26
N MET A 44 7.07 -1.90 5.22
CA MET A 44 7.07 -0.91 6.30
C MET A 44 7.03 -1.59 7.67
N ILE A 45 7.96 -1.25 8.55
CA ILE A 45 7.92 -1.64 9.95
C ILE A 45 7.06 -0.61 10.69
N VAL A 46 5.97 -1.07 11.27
CA VAL A 46 5.09 -0.25 12.10
C VAL A 46 5.12 -0.82 13.51
N ARG A 47 5.44 0.05 14.48
CA ARG A 47 5.45 -0.28 15.90
C ARG A 47 4.25 0.37 16.57
N THR A 48 3.49 -0.45 17.27
CA THR A 48 2.44 -0.04 18.22
C THR A 48 2.99 -0.15 19.65
N GLU A 49 2.17 0.18 20.64
CA GLU A 49 2.53 0.01 22.06
C GLU A 49 2.87 -1.45 22.40
N THR A 50 2.18 -2.41 21.77
CA THR A 50 2.24 -3.82 22.12
C THR A 50 2.98 -4.69 21.12
N THR A 51 3.10 -4.26 19.86
CA THR A 51 3.65 -5.08 18.78
C THR A 51 4.51 -4.29 17.80
N THR A 52 5.38 -4.99 17.08
CA THR A 52 6.09 -4.47 15.92
C THR A 52 5.85 -5.43 14.77
N ASN A 53 5.28 -4.92 13.67
CA ASN A 53 4.86 -5.74 12.54
C ASN A 53 5.41 -5.19 11.22
N LEU A 54 5.70 -6.09 10.28
CA LEU A 54 6.01 -5.74 8.89
C LEU A 54 4.70 -5.68 8.08
N TYR A 55 4.34 -4.48 7.66
CA TYR A 55 3.24 -4.22 6.74
C TYR A 55 3.76 -4.21 5.29
N GLN A 56 2.96 -4.76 4.39
CA GLN A 56 3.27 -4.82 2.96
C GLN A 56 2.22 -4.03 2.20
N VAL A 57 2.61 -2.87 1.66
CA VAL A 57 1.75 -2.03 0.83
C VAL A 57 2.04 -2.35 -0.63
N ARG A 58 1.10 -2.97 -1.33
CA ARG A 58 1.23 -3.29 -2.75
C ARG A 58 1.38 -2.00 -3.56
N THR A 59 2.27 -2.01 -4.55
CA THR A 59 2.43 -0.91 -5.50
C THR A 59 2.62 -1.42 -6.92
N LYS A 60 2.06 -0.71 -7.91
CA LYS A 60 2.37 -0.89 -9.34
C LYS A 60 3.56 -0.04 -9.78
N THR A 61 4.05 0.87 -8.95
CA THR A 61 5.02 1.93 -9.30
C THR A 61 6.23 1.88 -8.36
N PRO A 62 6.99 0.77 -8.29
CA PRO A 62 8.07 0.57 -7.31
C PRO A 62 9.18 1.64 -7.38
N GLU A 63 9.41 2.22 -8.54
CA GLU A 63 10.40 3.28 -8.79
C GLU A 63 10.15 4.55 -7.96
N LYS A 64 8.89 4.82 -7.58
CA LYS A 64 8.51 5.93 -6.69
C LYS A 64 9.22 5.84 -5.33
N TYR A 65 9.60 4.64 -4.92
CA TYR A 65 10.18 4.36 -3.61
C TYR A 65 11.68 4.03 -3.67
N ALA A 66 12.29 4.07 -4.86
CA ALA A 66 13.69 3.66 -5.05
C ALA A 66 14.71 4.50 -4.28
N SER A 67 14.38 5.75 -3.96
CA SER A 67 15.25 6.66 -3.20
C SER A 67 15.09 6.54 -1.68
N LEU A 68 14.11 5.76 -1.19
CA LEU A 68 13.90 5.61 0.24
C LEU A 68 15.03 4.81 0.88
N LYS A 69 15.49 5.28 2.03
CA LYS A 69 16.53 4.61 2.82
C LYS A 69 15.89 3.75 3.89
N GLN A 70 16.49 2.60 4.19
CA GLN A 70 16.06 1.77 5.32
C GLN A 70 16.01 2.61 6.61
N ASN A 71 14.99 2.36 7.44
CA ASN A 71 14.64 3.10 8.65
C ASN A 71 14.14 4.55 8.44
N GLN A 72 14.02 5.03 7.20
CA GLN A 72 13.39 6.32 6.94
C GLN A 72 11.91 6.27 7.31
N ILE A 73 11.46 7.21 8.15
CA ILE A 73 10.03 7.34 8.47
C ILE A 73 9.29 7.88 7.26
N VAL A 74 8.28 7.14 6.81
CA VAL A 74 7.44 7.51 5.67
C VAL A 74 5.98 7.36 6.05
N THR A 75 5.14 8.20 5.44
CA THR A 75 3.68 8.13 5.54
C THR A 75 3.12 7.85 4.16
N LEU A 76 2.38 6.76 4.02
CA LEU A 76 1.73 6.37 2.77
C LEU A 76 0.22 6.50 2.93
N TRP A 77 -0.42 7.14 1.95
CA TRP A 77 -1.86 6.98 1.76
C TRP A 77 -2.11 5.61 1.14
N VAL A 78 -3.02 4.84 1.74
CA VAL A 78 -3.31 3.48 1.30
C VAL A 78 -4.81 3.22 1.18
N PHE A 79 -5.12 2.29 0.27
CA PHE A 79 -6.43 1.75 0.01
C PHE A 79 -6.49 0.33 0.61
N PRO A 80 -7.18 0.16 1.75
CA PRO A 80 -7.34 -1.15 2.36
C PRO A 80 -8.32 -2.00 1.58
N ARG A 81 -8.06 -3.31 1.50
CA ARG A 81 -8.97 -4.33 0.95
C ARG A 81 -9.01 -5.53 1.89
N ALA A 82 -10.19 -6.09 2.11
CA ALA A 82 -10.37 -7.31 2.88
C ALA A 82 -10.62 -8.49 1.94
N PHE A 83 -9.93 -9.61 2.17
CA PHE A 83 -10.19 -10.88 1.47
C PHE A 83 -9.82 -12.06 2.36
N LYS A 84 -10.73 -13.05 2.50
CA LYS A 84 -10.54 -14.24 3.35
C LYS A 84 -9.98 -13.89 4.73
N ASP A 85 -10.63 -12.98 5.45
CA ASP A 85 -10.25 -12.51 6.79
C ASP A 85 -8.87 -11.84 6.92
N ASN A 86 -8.23 -11.51 5.80
CA ASN A 86 -6.97 -10.79 5.77
C ASN A 86 -7.18 -9.37 5.22
N VAL A 87 -6.47 -8.40 5.79
CA VAL A 87 -6.43 -7.01 5.32
C VAL A 87 -5.17 -6.80 4.48
N TYR A 88 -5.36 -6.25 3.29
CA TYR A 88 -4.32 -5.91 2.33
C TYR A 88 -4.32 -4.41 2.09
N TYR A 89 -3.16 -3.86 1.79
CA TYR A 89 -2.99 -2.43 1.55
C TYR A 89 -2.39 -2.22 0.16
N SER A 90 -2.86 -1.20 -0.58
CA SER A 90 -2.21 -0.72 -1.80
C SER A 90 -2.06 0.80 -1.78
N ASP A 91 -1.04 1.33 -2.44
CA ASP A 91 -0.81 2.78 -2.59
C ASP A 91 -1.62 3.40 -3.74
N GLU A 92 -2.53 2.62 -4.31
CA GLU A 92 -3.40 2.91 -5.43
C GLU A 92 -4.71 2.13 -5.25
N SER A 93 -5.81 2.64 -5.81
CA SER A 93 -7.13 1.99 -5.82
C SER A 93 -7.18 0.80 -6.76
#